data_AF-A0A843HZ60-F1
#
_entry.id   AF-A0A843HZ60-F1
#
_cell.length_a   1.000
_cell.length_b   1.000
_cell.length_c   1.000
_cell.angle_alpha   90.00
_cell.angle_beta   90.00
_cell.angle_gamma   90.00
#
_symmetry.space_group_name_H-M   'P 1'
#
loop_
_entity.id
_entity.type
_entity.pdbx_description
1 polymer ?
#
loop_
_entity_poly.entity_id
_entity_poly.type
_entity_poly.pdbx_seq_one_letter_code
_entity_poly.pdbx_strand_id
1 'polypeptide(L)'
;MGLREELESRFSSNFSDSIVERLSHSADMGFVPQLVWAGIKIKIIPDYIIYPRSIEDVVDAVRIALKYNVPITPYGRGTNRYGNALTTEGGILLDFSQMDKVEVDENNMVAITEPGATWKLVDLAAQNKGLQLRTFPSSYDSTVGGGIAGDALGIGSYEYGFISDNVTFVDMINPKGELVHLEGGNLALASGAEGITGIIVKAGIKLRKYSPSEALVMSFDSFDTAIRAIGEFYREVIPAWHVQVRGPSISTYIAQKFNAKLSPGKWNMIVLYPSVRASLVEPKIYRIAQAFNADIYEGEWTGWWSFNHGVVAALR
;
A
#
# COMPACT_ATOMS: atom_id res chain seq x y z
N MET A 1 23.27 22.35 24.25
CA MET A 1 21.85 21.96 24.05
C MET A 1 21.82 20.45 23.86
N GLY A 2 20.99 19.73 24.61
CA GLY A 2 20.83 18.29 24.41
C GLY A 2 19.90 18.01 23.22
N LEU A 3 19.80 16.74 22.83
CA LEU A 3 18.97 16.31 21.70
C LEU A 3 17.51 16.74 21.86
N ARG A 4 16.94 16.50 23.05
CA ARG A 4 15.55 16.86 23.37
C ARG A 4 15.30 18.35 23.19
N GLU A 5 16.15 19.21 23.77
CA GLU A 5 15.97 20.66 23.70
C GLU A 5 16.14 21.18 22.27
N GLU A 6 17.02 20.57 21.47
CA GLU A 6 17.19 20.94 20.06
C GLU A 6 15.97 20.57 19.22
N LEU A 7 15.43 19.36 19.41
CA LEU A 7 14.21 18.90 18.74
C LEU A 7 13.00 19.77 19.13
N GLU A 8 12.80 20.01 20.43
CA GLU A 8 11.72 20.85 20.93
C GLU A 8 11.84 22.29 20.41
N SER A 9 13.06 22.84 20.39
CA SER A 9 13.31 24.18 19.85
C SER A 9 13.07 24.28 18.35
N ARG A 10 13.38 23.23 17.56
CA ARG A 10 13.22 23.26 16.09
C ARG A 10 11.80 22.98 15.64
N PHE A 11 11.13 22.01 16.27
CA PHE A 11 9.84 21.50 15.80
C PHE A 11 8.67 22.00 16.64
N SER A 12 8.90 22.52 17.85
CA SER A 12 7.86 23.09 18.71
C SER A 12 6.64 22.16 18.83
N SER A 13 5.48 22.57 18.34
CA SER A 13 4.23 21.78 18.38
C SER A 13 4.24 20.53 17.47
N ASN A 14 5.25 20.35 16.62
CA ASN A 14 5.43 19.16 15.79
C ASN A 14 6.35 18.11 16.41
N PHE A 15 6.77 18.30 17.66
CA PHE A 15 7.59 17.35 18.41
C PHE A 15 6.79 16.75 19.57
N SER A 16 7.02 15.47 19.83
CA SER A 16 6.46 14.79 21.00
C SER A 16 7.44 13.78 21.60
N ASP A 17 7.59 13.84 22.92
CA ASP A 17 8.22 12.81 23.75
C ASP A 17 7.22 12.16 24.73
N SER A 18 5.92 12.43 24.54
CA SER A 18 4.83 11.90 25.35
C SER A 18 4.80 10.37 25.29
N ILE A 19 4.62 9.73 26.44
CA ILE A 19 4.52 8.27 26.53
C ILE A 19 3.37 7.72 25.68
N VAL A 20 2.24 8.45 25.57
CA VAL A 20 1.06 8.00 24.82
C VAL A 20 1.37 7.95 23.33
N GLU A 21 1.95 9.02 22.80
CA GLU A 21 2.35 9.12 21.38
C GLU A 21 3.42 8.08 21.05
N ARG A 22 4.39 7.88 21.94
CA ARG A 22 5.47 6.91 21.71
C ARG A 22 4.96 5.47 21.70
N LEU A 23 4.01 5.13 22.59
CA LEU A 23 3.38 3.80 22.61
C LEU A 23 2.44 3.56 21.44
N SER A 24 1.78 4.59 20.90
CA SER A 24 0.92 4.42 19.71
C SER A 24 1.73 4.10 18.44
N HIS A 25 3.02 4.39 18.42
CA HIS A 25 3.95 4.15 17.31
C HIS A 25 4.90 2.95 17.55
N SER A 26 4.69 2.15 18.60
CA SER A 26 5.56 1.02 18.92
C SER A 26 5.07 -0.33 18.36
N ALA A 27 4.07 -0.32 17.48
CA ALA A 27 3.50 -1.51 16.88
C ALA A 27 3.15 -1.27 15.40
N ASP A 28 3.25 -2.33 14.60
CA ASP A 28 2.70 -2.39 13.24
C ASP A 28 1.68 -3.53 13.16
N MET A 29 1.19 -3.84 11.96
CA MET A 29 0.32 -5.00 11.72
C MET A 29 1.12 -6.33 11.68
N GLY A 30 2.37 -6.37 12.12
CA GLY A 30 3.11 -7.60 12.33
C GLY A 30 2.64 -8.32 13.58
N PHE A 31 2.59 -9.65 13.55
CA PHE A 31 2.46 -10.45 14.77
C PHE A 31 3.77 -11.16 15.02
N VAL A 32 4.42 -10.83 16.13
CA VAL A 32 5.63 -11.50 16.59
C VAL A 32 5.31 -12.15 17.93
N PRO A 33 5.37 -13.49 18.05
CA PRO A 33 5.06 -14.19 19.30
C PRO A 33 5.92 -13.69 20.46
N GLN A 34 5.35 -13.60 21.67
CA GLN A 34 6.07 -13.11 22.86
C GLN A 34 7.35 -13.91 23.17
N LEU A 35 7.37 -15.20 22.85
CA LEU A 35 8.55 -16.07 22.97
C LEU A 35 9.72 -15.63 22.08
N VAL A 36 9.44 -15.02 20.92
CA VAL A 36 10.45 -14.44 20.03
C VAL A 36 11.00 -13.15 20.65
N TRP A 37 10.14 -12.31 21.24
CA TRP A 37 10.56 -11.08 21.93
C TRP A 37 11.42 -11.34 23.17
N ALA A 38 11.12 -12.40 23.92
CA ALA A 38 11.76 -12.68 25.21
C ALA A 38 13.29 -12.86 25.13
N GLY A 39 13.83 -13.13 23.93
CA GLY A 39 15.27 -13.26 23.69
C GLY A 39 15.93 -12.10 22.93
N ILE A 40 15.15 -11.14 22.42
CA ILE A 40 15.65 -10.07 21.54
C ILE A 40 15.64 -8.74 22.29
N LYS A 41 16.81 -8.11 22.43
CA LYS A 41 16.94 -6.75 22.96
C LYS A 41 16.68 -5.73 21.86
N ILE A 42 15.42 -5.43 21.60
CA ILE A 42 14.99 -4.37 20.67
C ILE A 42 14.15 -3.33 21.39
N LYS A 43 14.37 -2.07 21.04
CA LYS A 43 13.70 -0.91 21.63
C LYS A 43 12.70 -0.36 20.64
N ILE A 44 11.50 -0.93 20.66
CA ILE A 44 10.39 -0.61 19.74
C ILE A 44 9.67 0.70 20.02
N ILE A 45 9.87 1.25 21.21
CA ILE A 45 9.28 2.52 21.60
C ILE A 45 10.27 3.62 21.15
N PRO A 46 9.89 4.51 20.21
CA PRO A 46 10.72 5.63 19.81
C PRO A 46 11.03 6.52 21.03
N ASP A 47 12.15 7.24 21.01
CA ASP A 47 12.45 8.23 22.06
C ASP A 47 11.71 9.54 21.80
N TYR A 48 11.62 9.91 20.52
CA TYR A 48 11.02 11.16 20.05
C TYR A 48 10.22 10.91 18.77
N ILE A 49 9.11 11.61 18.64
CA ILE A 49 8.30 11.63 17.42
C ILE A 49 8.30 13.05 16.86
N ILE A 50 8.47 13.15 15.55
CA ILE A 50 8.38 14.41 14.81
C ILE A 50 7.30 14.24 13.75
N TYR A 51 6.43 15.23 13.65
CA TYR A 51 5.38 15.35 12.65
C TYR A 51 5.79 16.41 11.61
N PRO A 52 6.68 16.08 10.65
CA PRO A 52 7.13 17.05 9.65
C PRO A 52 5.95 17.61 8.85
N ARG A 53 6.05 18.89 8.45
CA ARG A 53 5.06 19.56 7.59
C ARG A 53 5.64 20.04 6.27
N SER A 54 6.95 19.89 6.08
CA SER A 54 7.66 20.29 4.88
C SER A 54 8.93 19.48 4.68
N ILE A 55 9.54 19.61 3.50
CA ILE A 55 10.82 18.97 3.18
C ILE A 55 11.93 19.49 4.13
N GLU A 56 11.90 20.77 4.47
CA GLU A 56 12.86 21.40 5.37
C GLU A 56 12.79 20.80 6.79
N ASP A 57 11.60 20.46 7.29
CA ASP A 57 11.47 19.77 8.57
C ASP A 57 12.17 18.40 8.53
N VAL A 58 12.05 17.65 7.43
CA VAL A 58 12.71 16.35 7.26
C VAL A 58 14.23 16.52 7.17
N VAL A 59 14.71 17.51 6.40
CA VAL A 59 16.14 17.83 6.30
C VAL A 59 16.73 18.16 7.67
N ASP A 60 16.05 19.01 8.44
CA ASP A 60 16.52 19.40 9.76
C ASP A 60 16.48 18.25 10.76
N ALA A 61 15.47 17.37 10.67
CA ALA A 61 15.42 16.17 11.51
C ALA A 61 16.59 15.22 11.20
N VAL A 62 16.91 14.99 9.92
CA VAL A 62 18.07 14.17 9.51
C VAL A 62 19.38 14.80 9.96
N ARG A 63 19.54 16.12 9.86
CA ARG A 63 20.73 16.83 10.34
C ARG A 63 20.91 16.70 11.84
N ILE A 64 19.84 16.87 12.62
CA ILE A 64 19.88 16.68 14.06
C ILE A 64 20.20 15.22 14.39
N ALA A 65 19.59 14.26 13.69
CA ALA A 65 19.88 12.84 13.87
C ALA A 65 21.36 12.51 13.64
N LEU A 66 21.95 13.03 12.55
CA LEU A 66 23.37 12.90 12.25
C LEU A 66 24.27 13.54 13.30
N LYS A 67 23.94 14.76 13.74
CA LYS A 67 24.70 15.51 14.76
C LYS A 67 24.78 14.75 16.08
N TYR A 68 23.66 14.16 16.51
CA TYR A 68 23.57 13.43 17.78
C TYR A 68 23.84 11.92 17.64
N ASN A 69 24.11 11.44 16.43
CA ASN A 69 24.30 10.03 16.10
C ASN A 69 23.15 9.15 16.63
N VAL A 70 21.90 9.54 16.33
CA VAL A 70 20.70 8.80 16.70
C VAL A 70 19.98 8.24 15.47
N PRO A 71 19.41 7.03 15.53
CA PRO A 71 18.68 6.45 14.42
C PRO A 71 17.41 7.25 14.13
N ILE A 72 17.02 7.27 12.86
CA ILE A 72 15.80 7.90 12.37
C ILE A 72 14.97 6.89 11.58
N THR A 73 13.68 6.79 11.87
CA THR A 73 12.76 5.83 11.22
C THR A 73 11.59 6.59 10.59
N PRO A 74 11.41 6.53 9.26
CA PRO A 74 10.22 7.08 8.62
C PRO A 74 8.99 6.20 8.92
N TYR A 75 7.87 6.84 9.23
CA TYR A 75 6.63 6.18 9.59
C TYR A 75 5.47 6.74 8.75
N GLY A 76 4.75 5.82 8.11
CA GLY A 76 3.50 6.13 7.39
C GLY A 76 2.29 5.98 8.32
N ARG A 77 1.67 4.80 8.31
CA ARG A 77 0.48 4.50 9.15
C ARG A 77 0.58 3.16 9.89
N GLY A 78 1.79 2.60 10.02
CA GLY A 78 2.00 1.34 10.73
C GLY A 78 1.32 0.12 10.11
N THR A 79 0.84 0.20 8.85
CA THR A 79 0.07 -0.88 8.21
C THR A 79 0.92 -2.06 7.72
N ASN A 80 2.26 -1.98 7.87
CA ASN A 80 3.19 -3.02 7.49
C ASN A 80 3.07 -4.27 8.39
N ARG A 81 3.64 -5.41 7.97
CA ARG A 81 3.54 -6.70 8.68
C ARG A 81 4.88 -7.30 9.07
N TYR A 82 5.98 -6.60 8.81
CA TYR A 82 7.33 -7.14 8.89
C TYR A 82 8.23 -6.42 9.91
N GLY A 83 7.70 -5.42 10.62
CA GLY A 83 8.44 -4.65 11.62
C GLY A 83 9.14 -3.40 11.07
N ASN A 84 9.08 -3.13 9.76
CA ASN A 84 9.84 -2.04 9.11
C ASN A 84 9.44 -0.64 9.59
N ALA A 85 8.24 -0.48 10.15
CA ALA A 85 7.77 0.78 10.72
C ALA A 85 8.18 0.96 12.19
N LEU A 86 8.80 -0.05 12.80
CA LEU A 86 9.20 -0.05 14.20
C LEU A 86 10.63 0.49 14.34
N THR A 87 10.85 1.26 15.40
CA THR A 87 12.21 1.60 15.81
C THR A 87 12.89 0.35 16.38
N THR A 88 14.04 -0.09 15.90
CA THR A 88 14.74 -1.24 16.52
C THR A 88 15.61 -0.79 17.70
N GLU A 89 15.99 0.48 17.70
CA GLU A 89 16.93 1.10 18.63
C GLU A 89 16.36 2.35 19.33
N GLY A 90 15.04 2.59 19.24
CA GLY A 90 14.42 3.84 19.66
C GLY A 90 14.80 4.99 18.71
N GLY A 91 15.24 6.12 19.27
CA GLY A 91 15.64 7.28 18.48
C GLY A 91 14.47 8.12 17.98
N ILE A 92 14.60 8.68 16.79
CA ILE A 92 13.64 9.61 16.20
C ILE A 92 12.72 8.87 15.22
N LEU A 93 11.41 9.00 15.39
CA LEU A 93 10.42 8.54 14.44
C LEU A 93 9.79 9.74 13.72
N LEU A 94 9.72 9.69 12.39
CA LEU A 94 9.07 10.72 11.57
C LEU A 94 7.69 10.24 11.13
N ASP A 95 6.62 10.76 11.73
CA ASP A 95 5.25 10.48 11.26
C ASP A 95 4.85 11.49 10.18
N PHE A 96 4.69 10.99 8.96
CA PHE A 96 4.31 11.79 7.80
C PHE A 96 2.82 12.15 7.73
N SER A 97 2.01 11.88 8.76
CA SER A 97 0.58 12.19 8.80
C SER A 97 0.23 13.67 8.56
N GLN A 98 1.19 14.59 8.67
CA GLN A 98 1.01 16.03 8.36
C GLN A 98 1.58 16.47 7.00
N MET A 99 2.11 15.54 6.20
CA MET A 99 2.59 15.74 4.82
C MET A 99 1.77 14.86 3.86
N ASP A 100 0.51 15.22 3.64
CA ASP A 100 -0.49 14.42 2.91
C ASP A 100 -1.04 15.08 1.65
N LYS A 101 -0.42 16.16 1.15
CA LYS A 101 -0.90 16.87 -0.03
C LYS A 101 -0.82 16.01 -1.30
N VAL A 102 -1.81 16.21 -2.17
CA VAL A 102 -1.91 15.60 -3.49
C VAL A 102 -2.25 16.67 -4.52
N GLU A 103 -1.48 16.70 -5.61
CA GLU A 103 -1.75 17.48 -6.82
C GLU A 103 -1.91 16.51 -8.00
N VAL A 104 -2.79 16.80 -8.95
CA VAL A 104 -3.03 15.95 -10.13
C VAL A 104 -2.70 16.72 -11.38
N ASP A 105 -1.71 16.24 -12.12
CA ASP A 105 -1.40 16.68 -13.48
C ASP A 105 -2.21 15.86 -14.48
N GLU A 106 -3.30 16.46 -14.95
CA GLU A 106 -4.26 15.84 -15.88
C GLU A 106 -3.64 15.54 -17.24
N ASN A 107 -2.72 16.39 -17.70
CA ASN A 107 -2.10 16.29 -19.01
C ASN A 107 -1.13 15.10 -19.07
N ASN A 108 -0.35 14.92 -18.00
CA ASN A 108 0.60 13.82 -17.90
C ASN A 108 -0.02 12.56 -17.25
N MET A 109 -1.25 12.64 -16.73
CA MET A 109 -1.90 11.61 -15.94
C MET A 109 -1.01 11.13 -14.78
N VAL A 110 -0.51 12.08 -13.98
CA VAL A 110 0.36 11.81 -12.83
C VAL A 110 -0.20 12.52 -11.60
N ALA A 111 -0.30 11.81 -10.48
CA ALA A 111 -0.50 12.42 -9.18
C ALA A 111 0.86 12.72 -8.54
N ILE A 112 1.06 13.95 -8.10
CA ILE A 112 2.24 14.39 -7.35
C ILE A 112 1.83 14.44 -5.88
N THR A 113 2.54 13.70 -5.03
CA THR A 113 2.11 13.47 -3.64
C THR A 113 3.23 13.71 -2.65
N GLU A 114 2.87 14.23 -1.48
CA GLU A 114 3.68 14.10 -0.27
C GLU A 114 3.60 12.63 0.27
N PRO A 115 4.57 12.14 1.06
CA PRO A 115 4.69 10.72 1.41
C PRO A 115 3.60 10.21 2.35
N GLY A 116 2.98 11.10 3.13
CA GLY A 116 1.88 10.78 4.06
C GLY A 116 0.53 10.66 3.38
N ALA A 117 0.40 11.12 2.13
CA ALA A 117 -0.83 11.01 1.37
C ALA A 117 -1.24 9.54 1.26
N THR A 118 -2.51 9.23 1.48
CA THR A 118 -3.01 7.85 1.36
C THR A 118 -3.36 7.53 -0.08
N TRP A 119 -3.29 6.25 -0.46
CA TRP A 119 -3.77 5.83 -1.78
C TRP A 119 -5.23 6.23 -2.03
N LYS A 120 -6.07 6.18 -0.97
CA LYS A 120 -7.43 6.72 -1.00
C LYS A 120 -7.51 8.20 -1.34
N LEU A 121 -6.69 9.05 -0.71
CA LEU A 121 -6.68 10.49 -1.01
C LEU A 121 -6.25 10.75 -2.45
N VAL A 122 -5.24 10.01 -2.93
CA VAL A 122 -4.78 10.11 -4.32
C VAL A 122 -5.86 9.73 -5.31
N ASP A 123 -6.54 8.61 -5.08
CA ASP A 123 -7.59 8.15 -5.99
C ASP A 123 -8.78 9.11 -6.01
N LEU A 124 -9.22 9.62 -4.85
CA LEU A 124 -10.29 10.62 -4.79
C LEU A 124 -9.92 11.91 -5.53
N ALA A 125 -8.69 12.40 -5.36
CA ALA A 125 -8.19 13.57 -6.08
C ALA A 125 -8.14 13.32 -7.60
N ALA A 126 -7.70 12.14 -8.03
CA ALA A 126 -7.65 11.74 -9.43
C ALA A 126 -9.06 11.60 -10.05
N GLN A 127 -10.00 11.00 -9.33
CA GLN A 127 -11.39 10.81 -9.79
C GLN A 127 -12.11 12.13 -10.05
N ASN A 128 -11.86 13.16 -9.23
CA ASN A 128 -12.37 14.51 -9.47
C ASN A 128 -11.89 15.12 -10.80
N LYS A 129 -10.85 14.54 -11.40
CA LYS A 129 -10.28 14.92 -12.69
C LYS A 129 -10.53 13.90 -13.81
N GLY A 130 -11.43 12.94 -13.60
CA GLY A 130 -11.71 11.88 -14.57
C GLY A 130 -10.56 10.88 -14.74
N LEU A 131 -9.67 10.80 -13.76
CA LEU A 131 -8.57 9.83 -13.67
C LEU A 131 -8.79 8.88 -12.49
N GLN A 132 -7.97 7.83 -12.37
CA GLN A 132 -7.94 6.92 -11.22
C GLN A 132 -6.58 6.25 -11.11
N LEU A 133 -6.30 5.62 -9.98
CA LEU A 133 -5.09 4.84 -9.79
C LEU A 133 -4.99 3.66 -10.78
N ARG A 134 -3.77 3.36 -11.20
CA ARG A 134 -3.43 2.15 -11.98
C ARG A 134 -3.34 0.93 -11.08
N THR A 135 -2.57 1.06 -10.01
CA THR A 135 -2.35 0.02 -9.00
C THR A 135 -2.36 0.65 -7.62
N PHE A 136 -2.77 -0.10 -6.60
CA PHE A 136 -2.65 0.31 -5.21
C PHE A 136 -2.65 -0.89 -4.26
N PRO A 137 -2.01 -0.78 -3.08
CA PRO A 137 -2.02 -1.84 -2.08
C PRO A 137 -3.44 -2.12 -1.59
N SER A 138 -3.72 -3.38 -1.24
CA SER A 138 -5.02 -3.72 -0.65
C SER A 138 -5.29 -3.07 0.72
N SER A 139 -4.25 -2.55 1.38
CA SER A 139 -4.36 -1.51 2.41
C SER A 139 -4.62 -0.13 1.78
N TYR A 140 -5.81 0.09 1.23
CA TYR A 140 -6.15 1.29 0.47
C TYR A 140 -5.93 2.62 1.24
N ASP A 141 -6.00 2.56 2.58
CA ASP A 141 -5.78 3.71 3.45
C ASP A 141 -4.31 3.85 3.94
N SER A 142 -3.40 2.98 3.47
CA SER A 142 -1.95 3.13 3.70
C SER A 142 -1.38 4.30 2.89
N THR A 143 -0.19 4.77 3.27
CA THR A 143 0.45 5.94 2.66
C THR A 143 1.19 5.59 1.36
N VAL A 144 1.32 6.57 0.46
CA VAL A 144 2.08 6.43 -0.78
C VAL A 144 3.56 6.19 -0.47
N GLY A 145 4.14 6.93 0.47
CA GLY A 145 5.54 6.75 0.86
C GLY A 145 5.82 5.32 1.36
N GLY A 146 4.94 4.77 2.21
CA GLY A 146 5.05 3.38 2.67
C GLY A 146 4.84 2.37 1.54
N GLY A 147 3.92 2.63 0.61
CA GLY A 147 3.67 1.77 -0.54
C GLY A 147 4.85 1.72 -1.52
N ILE A 148 5.55 2.83 -1.74
CA ILE A 148 6.78 2.89 -2.54
C ILE A 148 7.91 2.17 -1.79
N ALA A 149 8.14 2.53 -0.52
CA ALA A 149 9.22 1.97 0.27
C ALA A 149 9.11 0.45 0.46
N GLY A 150 7.89 -0.10 0.51
CA GLY A 150 7.66 -1.55 0.58
C GLY A 150 7.49 -2.26 -0.77
N ASP A 151 7.43 -1.51 -1.87
CA ASP A 151 7.15 -1.99 -3.24
C ASP A 151 6.13 -3.13 -3.33
N ALA A 152 4.92 -2.87 -2.81
CA ALA A 152 3.90 -3.91 -2.68
C ALA A 152 3.21 -4.27 -4.02
N LEU A 153 2.59 -5.45 -4.06
CA LEU A 153 1.57 -5.79 -5.04
C LEU A 153 0.17 -5.52 -4.48
N GLY A 154 -0.79 -5.27 -5.37
CA GLY A 154 -2.15 -5.01 -4.97
C GLY A 154 -3.16 -5.03 -6.11
N ILE A 155 -4.21 -4.25 -5.97
CA ILE A 155 -5.28 -4.14 -6.95
C ILE A 155 -4.68 -3.49 -8.19
N GLY A 156 -4.97 -4.04 -9.37
CA GLY A 156 -4.44 -3.52 -10.64
C GLY A 156 -3.03 -3.97 -11.02
N SER A 157 -2.30 -4.62 -10.11
CA SER A 157 -0.94 -5.11 -10.38
C SER A 157 -0.84 -6.16 -11.48
N TYR A 158 -1.94 -6.87 -11.76
CA TYR A 158 -2.01 -7.79 -12.90
C TYR A 158 -1.76 -7.06 -14.23
N GLU A 159 -2.33 -5.87 -14.42
CA GLU A 159 -2.18 -5.08 -15.64
C GLU A 159 -0.97 -4.13 -15.57
N TYR A 160 -0.69 -3.57 -14.39
CA TYR A 160 0.26 -2.46 -14.24
C TYR A 160 1.51 -2.78 -13.43
N GLY A 161 1.69 -4.01 -12.95
CA GLY A 161 2.87 -4.43 -12.20
C GLY A 161 2.92 -3.95 -10.75
N PHE A 162 4.13 -3.84 -10.22
CA PHE A 162 4.41 -3.41 -8.85
C PHE A 162 4.13 -1.91 -8.68
N ILE A 163 4.18 -1.42 -7.44
CA ILE A 163 4.03 0.01 -7.16
C ILE A 163 5.16 0.79 -7.87
N SER A 164 6.38 0.27 -7.84
CA SER A 164 7.56 0.84 -8.52
C SER A 164 7.38 1.06 -10.02
N ASP A 165 6.71 0.14 -10.72
CA ASP A 165 6.40 0.27 -12.17
C ASP A 165 5.50 1.49 -12.46
N ASN A 166 4.77 1.95 -11.45
CA ASN A 166 3.81 3.05 -11.51
C ASN A 166 4.36 4.35 -10.92
N VAL A 167 5.60 4.38 -10.43
CA VAL A 167 6.27 5.60 -10.01
C VAL A 167 6.91 6.29 -11.22
N THR A 168 6.82 7.61 -11.29
CA THR A 168 7.53 8.43 -12.30
C THR A 168 8.82 9.00 -11.75
N PHE A 169 8.78 9.56 -10.53
CA PHE A 169 9.93 10.09 -9.81
C PHE A 169 9.74 9.98 -8.30
N VAL A 170 10.85 10.08 -7.57
CA VAL A 170 10.89 10.24 -6.11
C VAL A 170 11.88 11.33 -5.74
N ASP A 171 11.47 12.27 -4.90
CA ASP A 171 12.41 13.10 -4.15
C ASP A 171 12.57 12.51 -2.74
N MET A 172 13.81 12.38 -2.29
CA MET A 172 14.12 11.84 -0.96
C MET A 172 15.28 12.58 -0.29
N ILE A 173 15.30 12.56 1.05
CA ILE A 173 16.46 12.98 1.83
C ILE A 173 17.37 11.78 2.03
N ASN A 174 18.57 11.84 1.49
CA ASN A 174 19.55 10.76 1.60
C ASN A 174 20.18 10.71 3.02
N PRO A 175 21.01 9.69 3.35
CA PRO A 175 21.62 9.56 4.67
C PRO A 175 22.62 10.67 5.02
N LYS A 176 22.98 11.55 4.07
CA LYS A 176 23.82 12.73 4.30
C LYS A 176 22.99 13.99 4.60
N GLY A 177 21.65 13.89 4.58
CA GLY A 177 20.75 15.02 4.78
C GLY A 177 20.56 15.89 3.53
N GLU A 178 20.84 15.35 2.34
CA GLU A 178 20.71 16.06 1.06
C GLU A 178 19.44 15.61 0.34
N LEU A 179 18.72 16.56 -0.27
CA LEU A 179 17.60 16.28 -1.16
C LEU A 179 18.14 15.74 -2.49
N VAL A 180 17.70 14.54 -2.88
CA VAL A 180 18.03 13.91 -4.17
C VAL A 180 16.76 13.61 -4.95
N HIS A 181 16.83 13.77 -6.27
CA HIS A 181 15.78 13.43 -7.22
C HIS A 181 16.12 12.10 -7.91
N LEU A 182 15.19 11.16 -7.93
CA LEU A 182 15.33 9.84 -8.51
C LEU A 182 14.29 9.61 -9.60
N GLU A 183 14.75 9.11 -10.74
CA GLU A 183 13.92 8.72 -11.88
C GLU A 183 14.54 7.51 -12.61
N GLY A 184 13.75 6.83 -13.44
CA GLY A 184 14.21 5.66 -14.20
C GLY A 184 14.79 4.58 -13.29
N GLY A 185 15.94 4.01 -13.66
CA GLY A 185 16.59 2.95 -12.88
C GLY A 185 17.01 3.34 -11.46
N ASN A 186 17.16 4.65 -11.18
CA ASN A 186 17.53 5.14 -9.84
C ASN A 186 16.38 5.00 -8.83
N LEU A 187 15.14 4.77 -9.28
CA LEU A 187 14.01 4.52 -8.38
C LEU A 187 14.20 3.29 -7.50
N ALA A 188 15.05 2.33 -7.91
CA ALA A 188 15.42 1.18 -7.10
C ALA A 188 16.12 1.55 -5.77
N LEU A 189 16.61 2.79 -5.64
CA LEU A 189 17.13 3.29 -4.37
C LEU A 189 16.02 3.64 -3.37
N ALA A 190 14.78 3.87 -3.80
CA ALA A 190 13.66 4.20 -2.93
C ALA A 190 12.61 3.08 -2.87
N SER A 191 12.32 2.46 -4.02
CA SER A 191 11.35 1.37 -4.15
C SER A 191 11.83 0.10 -3.48
N GLY A 192 11.05 -0.42 -2.54
CA GLY A 192 11.38 -1.65 -1.80
C GLY A 192 12.55 -1.48 -0.82
N ALA A 193 13.05 -0.26 -0.64
CA ALA A 193 14.20 0.03 0.22
C ALA A 193 13.82 0.21 1.70
N GLU A 194 12.53 0.21 2.03
CA GLU A 194 12.03 0.24 3.42
C GLU A 194 12.57 1.41 4.28
N GLY A 195 12.97 2.52 3.62
CA GLY A 195 13.52 3.70 4.29
C GLY A 195 15.00 3.63 4.68
N ILE A 196 15.72 2.54 4.37
CA ILE A 196 17.13 2.35 4.81
C ILE A 196 18.14 3.15 3.96
N THR A 197 17.74 3.55 2.77
CA THR A 197 18.54 4.34 1.81
C THR A 197 18.23 5.83 1.89
N GLY A 198 17.21 6.21 2.68
CA GLY A 198 16.78 7.58 2.93
C GLY A 198 15.27 7.72 2.98
N ILE A 199 14.80 8.97 3.06
CA ILE A 199 13.44 9.30 3.46
C ILE A 199 12.70 9.97 2.29
N ILE A 200 11.68 9.30 1.76
CA ILE A 200 10.84 9.83 0.67
C ILE A 200 10.08 11.06 1.15
N VAL A 201 10.15 12.16 0.40
CA VAL A 201 9.46 13.43 0.72
C VAL A 201 8.52 13.91 -0.39
N LYS A 202 8.65 13.37 -1.61
CA LYS A 202 7.73 13.62 -2.72
C LYS A 202 7.77 12.47 -3.71
N ALA A 203 6.65 12.16 -4.36
CA ALA A 203 6.62 11.16 -5.41
C ALA A 203 5.63 11.51 -6.52
N GLY A 204 5.88 11.00 -7.72
CA GLY A 204 4.94 11.02 -8.84
C GLY A 204 4.38 9.62 -9.11
N ILE A 205 3.06 9.50 -9.16
CA ILE A 205 2.32 8.25 -9.36
C ILE A 205 1.54 8.29 -10.66
N LYS A 206 1.76 7.32 -11.55
CA LYS A 206 1.03 7.19 -12.82
C LYS A 206 -0.44 6.86 -12.57
N LEU A 207 -1.30 7.60 -13.26
CA LEU A 207 -2.75 7.42 -13.28
C LEU A 207 -3.20 6.83 -14.61
N ARG A 208 -4.46 6.41 -14.65
CA ARG A 208 -5.18 6.01 -15.87
C ARG A 208 -6.50 6.77 -15.95
N LYS A 209 -7.14 6.75 -17.12
CA LYS A 209 -8.49 7.29 -17.26
C LYS A 209 -9.46 6.57 -16.35
N TYR A 210 -10.37 7.32 -15.76
CA TYR A 210 -11.48 6.74 -15.02
C TYR A 210 -12.35 5.89 -15.95
N SER A 211 -12.70 4.72 -15.47
CA SER A 211 -13.69 3.84 -16.07
C SER A 211 -14.36 3.08 -14.93
N PRO A 212 -15.70 2.95 -14.93
CA PRO A 212 -16.38 1.98 -14.09
C PRO A 212 -15.75 0.60 -14.27
N SER A 213 -15.68 -0.15 -13.18
CA SER A 213 -15.17 -1.53 -13.17
C SER A 213 -16.32 -2.49 -12.97
N GLU A 214 -16.33 -3.55 -13.76
CA GLU A 214 -17.20 -4.71 -13.62
C GLU A 214 -16.45 -5.87 -12.99
N ALA A 215 -17.19 -6.80 -12.40
CA ALA A 215 -16.64 -7.99 -11.78
C ALA A 215 -17.44 -9.23 -12.19
N LEU A 216 -16.73 -10.28 -12.61
CA LEU A 216 -17.28 -11.62 -12.77
C LEU A 216 -16.63 -12.56 -11.77
N VAL A 217 -17.44 -13.48 -11.22
CA VAL A 217 -16.97 -14.52 -10.32
C VAL A 217 -17.24 -15.88 -10.96
N MET A 218 -16.20 -16.71 -11.06
CA MET A 218 -16.30 -18.12 -11.40
C MET A 218 -16.06 -18.97 -10.16
N SER A 219 -16.98 -19.89 -9.86
CA SER A 219 -16.88 -20.78 -8.70
C SER A 219 -16.60 -22.23 -9.11
N PHE A 220 -15.68 -22.88 -8.41
CA PHE A 220 -15.22 -24.24 -8.69
C PHE A 220 -15.27 -25.12 -7.44
N ASP A 221 -15.62 -26.39 -7.61
CA ASP A 221 -15.69 -27.35 -6.49
C ASP A 221 -14.32 -27.89 -6.07
N SER A 222 -13.27 -27.72 -6.91
CA SER A 222 -11.94 -28.26 -6.65
C SER A 222 -10.83 -27.26 -6.96
N PHE A 223 -9.69 -27.42 -6.29
CA PHE A 223 -8.51 -26.62 -6.56
C PHE A 223 -7.93 -26.92 -7.96
N ASP A 224 -7.96 -28.18 -8.39
CA ASP A 224 -7.45 -28.60 -9.70
C ASP A 224 -8.20 -27.90 -10.85
N THR A 225 -9.54 -27.88 -10.80
CA THR A 225 -10.34 -27.17 -11.80
C THR A 225 -10.11 -25.66 -11.76
N ALA A 226 -10.00 -25.06 -10.58
CA ALA A 226 -9.68 -23.63 -10.45
C ALA A 226 -8.32 -23.27 -11.06
N ILE A 227 -7.26 -24.05 -10.79
CA ILE A 227 -5.92 -23.80 -11.36
C ILE A 227 -5.90 -23.98 -12.88
N ARG A 228 -6.59 -24.99 -13.42
CA ARG A 228 -6.68 -25.16 -14.88
C ARG A 228 -7.41 -24.00 -15.55
N ALA A 229 -8.48 -23.50 -14.94
CA ALA A 229 -9.20 -22.32 -15.41
C ALA A 229 -8.34 -21.05 -15.41
N ILE A 230 -7.55 -20.83 -14.35
CA ILE A 230 -6.53 -19.77 -14.33
C ILE A 230 -5.54 -19.94 -15.48
N GLY A 231 -5.10 -21.17 -15.76
CA GLY A 231 -4.22 -21.47 -16.88
C GLY A 231 -4.80 -21.11 -18.25
N GLU A 232 -6.11 -21.31 -18.47
CA GLU A 232 -6.79 -20.83 -19.69
C GLU A 232 -6.94 -19.30 -19.69
N PHE A 233 -7.24 -18.69 -18.54
CA PHE A 233 -7.35 -17.24 -18.41
C PHE A 233 -6.07 -16.52 -18.90
N TYR A 234 -4.90 -17.02 -18.51
CA TYR A 234 -3.62 -16.49 -18.99
C TYR A 234 -3.39 -16.77 -20.48
N ARG A 235 -3.75 -17.95 -20.99
CA ARG A 235 -3.60 -18.31 -22.41
C ARG A 235 -4.49 -17.48 -23.34
N GLU A 236 -5.68 -17.11 -22.89
CA GLU A 236 -6.63 -16.27 -23.63
C GLU A 236 -6.25 -14.78 -23.62
N VAL A 237 -5.23 -14.39 -22.85
CA VAL A 237 -4.74 -13.00 -22.72
C VAL A 237 -5.91 -12.05 -22.44
N ILE A 238 -6.65 -12.34 -21.37
CA ILE A 238 -7.85 -11.58 -21.02
C ILE A 238 -7.44 -10.19 -20.51
N PRO A 239 -7.94 -9.09 -21.09
CA PRO A 239 -7.55 -7.73 -20.74
C PRO A 239 -8.24 -7.22 -19.45
N ALA A 240 -8.15 -8.03 -18.40
CA ALA A 240 -8.63 -7.70 -17.06
C ALA A 240 -7.68 -6.71 -16.39
N TRP A 241 -8.22 -5.94 -15.44
CA TRP A 241 -7.43 -5.05 -14.59
C TRP A 241 -6.88 -5.78 -13.36
N HIS A 242 -7.68 -6.68 -12.78
CA HIS A 242 -7.28 -7.47 -11.61
C HIS A 242 -7.91 -8.86 -11.65
N VAL A 243 -7.19 -9.84 -11.11
CA VAL A 243 -7.66 -11.21 -10.94
C VAL A 243 -7.21 -11.74 -9.58
N GLN A 244 -8.10 -12.47 -8.91
CA GLN A 244 -7.81 -13.09 -7.62
C GLN A 244 -8.51 -14.44 -7.50
N VAL A 245 -7.87 -15.40 -6.85
CA VAL A 245 -8.49 -16.69 -6.49
C VAL A 245 -8.55 -16.86 -4.98
N ARG A 246 -9.69 -17.35 -4.50
CA ARG A 246 -9.99 -17.56 -3.09
C ARG A 246 -10.37 -19.00 -2.82
N GLY A 247 -9.85 -19.55 -1.72
CA GLY A 247 -10.20 -20.88 -1.25
C GLY A 247 -11.56 -20.94 -0.56
N PRO A 248 -12.13 -22.15 -0.39
CA PRO A 248 -13.43 -22.39 0.23
C PRO A 248 -13.64 -21.70 1.57
N SER A 249 -12.70 -21.83 2.51
CA SER A 249 -12.87 -21.32 3.88
C SER A 249 -12.98 -19.80 3.94
N ILE A 250 -12.11 -19.10 3.19
CA ILE A 250 -12.13 -17.64 3.15
C ILE A 250 -13.34 -17.12 2.37
N SER A 251 -13.74 -17.79 1.28
CA SER A 251 -14.96 -17.44 0.54
C SER A 251 -16.21 -17.57 1.40
N THR A 252 -16.35 -18.68 2.15
CA THR A 252 -17.45 -18.88 3.11
C THR A 252 -17.48 -17.78 4.16
N TYR A 253 -16.35 -17.50 4.79
CA TYR A 253 -16.26 -16.49 5.83
C TYR A 253 -16.69 -15.12 5.30
N ILE A 254 -16.18 -14.72 4.14
CA ILE A 254 -16.46 -13.39 3.58
C ILE A 254 -17.91 -13.29 3.09
N ALA A 255 -18.44 -14.32 2.44
CA ALA A 255 -19.83 -14.38 2.03
C ALA A 255 -20.77 -14.24 3.24
N GLN A 256 -20.49 -14.91 4.36
CA GLN A 256 -21.36 -14.90 5.53
C GLN A 256 -21.20 -13.63 6.39
N LYS A 257 -19.96 -13.17 6.59
CA LYS A 257 -19.67 -12.04 7.49
C LYS A 257 -19.83 -10.68 6.84
N PHE A 258 -19.53 -10.58 5.55
CA PHE A 258 -19.54 -9.31 4.81
C PHE A 258 -20.57 -9.30 3.68
N ASN A 259 -21.45 -10.31 3.61
CA ASN A 259 -22.48 -10.44 2.58
C ASN A 259 -21.92 -10.35 1.15
N ALA A 260 -20.68 -10.81 0.93
CA ALA A 260 -20.07 -10.76 -0.38
C ALA A 260 -20.69 -11.80 -1.32
N LYS A 261 -20.85 -11.44 -2.60
CA LYS A 261 -21.27 -12.36 -3.66
C LYS A 261 -20.14 -13.35 -4.00
N LEU A 262 -19.93 -14.33 -3.12
CA LEU A 262 -19.01 -15.45 -3.31
C LEU A 262 -19.74 -16.74 -2.93
N SER A 263 -19.51 -17.83 -3.64
CA SER A 263 -20.10 -19.13 -3.32
C SER A 263 -19.40 -19.74 -2.10
N PRO A 264 -20.10 -19.96 -0.97
CA PRO A 264 -19.53 -20.63 0.19
C PRO A 264 -19.11 -22.06 -0.14
N GLY A 265 -18.03 -22.53 0.48
CA GLY A 265 -17.51 -23.89 0.30
C GLY A 265 -16.82 -24.14 -1.04
N LYS A 266 -16.75 -23.15 -1.93
CA LYS A 266 -16.14 -23.26 -3.26
C LYS A 266 -14.88 -22.41 -3.41
N TRP A 267 -14.03 -22.80 -4.37
CA TRP A 267 -12.99 -21.91 -4.88
C TRP A 267 -13.65 -20.82 -5.73
N ASN A 268 -13.28 -19.56 -5.53
CA ASN A 268 -13.86 -18.44 -6.26
C ASN A 268 -12.75 -17.67 -6.97
N MET A 269 -12.83 -17.55 -8.29
CA MET A 269 -11.99 -16.70 -9.12
C MET A 269 -12.74 -15.41 -9.45
N ILE A 270 -12.22 -14.29 -9.00
CA ILE A 270 -12.79 -12.95 -9.18
C ILE A 270 -11.98 -12.25 -10.25
N VAL A 271 -12.63 -11.81 -11.31
CA VAL A 271 -12.03 -11.07 -12.42
C VAL A 271 -12.64 -9.69 -12.49
N LEU A 272 -11.82 -8.65 -12.33
CA LEU A 272 -12.23 -7.26 -12.44
C LEU A 272 -11.68 -6.63 -13.71
N TYR A 273 -12.51 -5.89 -14.42
CA TYR A 273 -12.15 -5.26 -15.68
C TYR A 273 -12.90 -3.94 -15.87
N PRO A 274 -12.33 -2.96 -16.61
CA PRO A 274 -13.05 -1.75 -16.98
C PRO A 274 -14.28 -2.12 -17.85
N SER A 275 -15.45 -1.56 -17.56
CA SER A 275 -16.70 -1.82 -18.31
C SER A 275 -16.55 -1.60 -19.82
N VAL A 276 -15.70 -0.65 -20.23
CA VAL A 276 -15.39 -0.40 -21.66
C VAL A 276 -14.73 -1.61 -22.36
N ARG A 277 -14.28 -2.62 -21.61
CA ARG A 277 -13.67 -3.86 -22.11
C ARG A 277 -14.60 -5.08 -22.03
N ALA A 278 -15.84 -4.92 -21.56
CA ALA A 278 -16.78 -6.03 -21.35
C ALA A 278 -16.92 -6.93 -22.59
N SER A 279 -17.12 -6.34 -23.78
CA SER A 279 -17.26 -7.06 -25.05
C SER A 279 -16.04 -7.91 -25.44
N LEU A 280 -14.86 -7.61 -24.89
CA LEU A 280 -13.62 -8.37 -25.11
C LEU A 280 -13.35 -9.40 -24.00
N VAL A 281 -13.75 -9.09 -22.77
CA VAL A 281 -13.47 -9.90 -21.57
C VAL A 281 -14.51 -11.00 -21.40
N GLU A 282 -15.80 -10.64 -21.40
CA GLU A 282 -16.87 -11.52 -20.99
C GLU A 282 -16.99 -12.79 -21.84
N PRO A 283 -16.95 -12.75 -23.19
CA PRO A 283 -17.06 -13.96 -23.99
C PRO A 283 -15.96 -14.99 -23.69
N LYS A 284 -14.75 -14.52 -23.35
CA LYS A 284 -13.62 -15.38 -22.97
C LYS A 284 -13.85 -16.00 -21.59
N ILE A 285 -14.30 -15.20 -20.62
CA ILE A 285 -14.61 -15.68 -19.27
C ILE A 285 -15.75 -16.71 -19.29
N TYR A 286 -16.85 -16.45 -20.01
CA TYR A 286 -17.94 -17.40 -20.16
C TYR A 286 -17.50 -18.72 -20.81
N ARG A 287 -16.61 -18.66 -21.82
CA ARG A 287 -16.04 -19.87 -22.43
C ARG A 287 -15.22 -20.68 -21.43
N ILE A 288 -14.38 -20.03 -20.63
CA ILE A 288 -13.59 -20.69 -19.58
C ILE A 288 -14.53 -21.33 -18.55
N ALA A 289 -15.53 -20.60 -18.07
CA ALA A 289 -16.51 -21.12 -17.13
C ALA A 289 -17.20 -22.37 -17.67
N GLN A 290 -17.65 -22.33 -18.93
CA GLN A 290 -18.26 -23.49 -19.60
C GLN A 290 -17.31 -24.68 -19.72
N ALA A 291 -16.05 -24.45 -20.12
CA ALA A 291 -15.05 -25.50 -20.31
C ALA A 291 -14.72 -26.27 -19.02
N PHE A 292 -14.81 -25.60 -17.85
CA PHE A 292 -14.53 -26.20 -16.55
C PHE A 292 -15.77 -26.44 -15.69
N ASN A 293 -16.97 -26.32 -16.28
CA ASN A 293 -18.25 -26.48 -15.59
C ASN A 293 -18.33 -25.63 -14.29
N ALA A 294 -17.86 -24.39 -14.38
CA ALA A 294 -17.86 -23.44 -13.27
C ALA A 294 -19.18 -22.67 -13.21
N ASP A 295 -19.70 -22.44 -12.00
CA ASP A 295 -20.79 -21.49 -11.83
C ASP A 295 -20.26 -20.08 -12.08
N ILE A 296 -21.00 -19.26 -12.85
CA ILE A 296 -20.59 -17.89 -13.17
C ILE A 296 -21.71 -16.91 -12.89
N TYR A 297 -21.36 -15.77 -12.29
CA TYR A 297 -22.30 -14.71 -11.95
C TYR A 297 -21.57 -13.37 -11.79
N GLU A 298 -22.34 -12.28 -11.84
CA GLU A 298 -21.84 -10.94 -11.56
C GLU A 298 -21.39 -10.83 -10.10
N GLY A 299 -20.14 -10.42 -9.93
CA GLY A 299 -19.62 -10.01 -8.63
C GLY A 299 -20.16 -8.64 -8.25
N GLU A 300 -20.20 -8.36 -6.95
CA GLU A 300 -20.47 -7.01 -6.47
C GLU A 300 -19.19 -6.44 -5.87
N TRP A 301 -18.72 -5.35 -6.47
CA TRP A 301 -17.61 -4.58 -5.93
C TRP A 301 -18.17 -3.58 -4.92
N THR A 302 -18.16 -3.94 -3.64
CA THR A 302 -18.74 -3.10 -2.59
C THR A 302 -17.75 -2.15 -1.93
N GLY A 303 -16.44 -2.29 -2.17
CA GLY A 303 -15.43 -1.32 -1.72
C GLY A 303 -14.07 -1.95 -1.43
N TRP A 304 -13.18 -1.19 -0.79
CA TRP A 304 -11.81 -1.64 -0.49
C TRP A 304 -11.74 -2.85 0.47
N TRP A 305 -12.74 -3.06 1.33
CA TRP A 305 -12.85 -4.24 2.21
C TRP A 305 -13.18 -5.53 1.45
N SER A 306 -13.63 -5.43 0.19
CA SER A 306 -13.76 -6.59 -0.68
C SER A 306 -12.40 -7.26 -0.91
N PHE A 307 -11.28 -6.58 -0.62
CA PHE A 307 -9.93 -7.11 -0.62
C PHE A 307 -9.45 -7.49 0.80
N ASN A 308 -8.58 -8.50 0.87
CA ASN A 308 -8.09 -9.21 2.06
C ASN A 308 -7.83 -8.39 3.34
N HIS A 309 -7.56 -7.09 3.30
CA HIS A 309 -7.15 -6.33 4.49
C HIS A 309 -8.26 -6.14 5.52
N GLY A 310 -9.50 -5.81 5.12
CA GLY A 310 -10.60 -5.68 6.08
C GLY A 310 -10.85 -7.00 6.82
N VAL A 311 -10.72 -8.12 6.10
CA VAL A 311 -10.95 -9.46 6.62
C VAL A 311 -9.78 -9.96 7.48
N VAL A 312 -8.54 -9.86 7.01
CA VAL A 312 -7.35 -10.28 7.78
C VAL A 312 -7.10 -9.40 8.99
N ALA A 313 -7.42 -8.09 8.91
CA ALA A 313 -7.38 -7.21 10.08
C ALA A 313 -8.52 -7.50 11.06
N ALA A 314 -9.74 -7.82 10.59
CA ALA A 314 -10.87 -8.20 11.45
C ALA A 314 -10.78 -9.64 12.01
N LEU A 315 -9.96 -10.50 11.42
CA LEU A 315 -9.68 -11.86 11.90
C LEU A 315 -8.62 -11.90 13.02
N ARG A 316 -7.93 -10.79 13.27
CA ARG A 316 -6.99 -10.62 14.37
C ARG A 316 -7.66 -9.89 15.52
#